data_AF-A0A4V6JK00-F1
#
_entry.id   AF-A0A4V6JK00-F1
#
_cell.length_a   1.000
_cell.length_b   1.000
_cell.length_c   1.000
_cell.angle_alpha   90.00
_cell.angle_beta   90.00
_cell.angle_gamma   90.00
#
_symmetry.space_group_name_H-M   'P 1'
#
loop_
_entity.id
_entity.type
_entity.pdbx_description
1 polymer ?
#
loop_
_entity_poly.entity_id
_entity_poly.type
_entity_poly.pdbx_seq_one_letter_code
_entity_poly.pdbx_strand_id
1 'polypeptide(L)'
;MLTHPLPESRLSDARNRANQMRPVVVQSSEDFYMAKVRSLGMYNSGRNQLTNDLLDALAKGNVREQRAAQYGRALQAMEASNYDEARKNLQPLLTAEANNAWYLDMATDIDLGQKKAQDAINRLKGARDLRTNPVLQLNLANAYLQGGQPQQAATLLNRYTFSNKD
;
A
#
# COMPACT_ATOMS: atom_id res chain seq x y z
N MET A 1 27.75 1.12 3.67
CA MET A 1 28.59 0.05 3.08
C MET A 1 29.42 -0.69 4.13
N LEU A 2 29.01 -0.69 5.41
CA LEU A 2 29.79 -1.33 6.49
C LEU A 2 29.55 -2.83 6.57
N THR A 3 28.30 -3.29 6.35
CA THR A 3 27.93 -4.72 6.33
C THR A 3 28.11 -5.38 4.97
N HIS A 4 28.07 -4.60 3.90
CA HIS A 4 28.39 -5.03 2.53
C HIS A 4 29.33 -4.00 1.89
N PRO A 5 30.66 -4.17 2.01
CA PRO A 5 31.64 -3.30 1.38
C PRO A 5 31.48 -3.29 -0.14
N LEU A 6 31.65 -2.13 -0.78
CA LEU A 6 31.57 -2.00 -2.24
C LEU A 6 32.90 -1.51 -2.81
N PRO A 7 33.96 -2.35 -2.80
CA PRO A 7 35.20 -2.02 -3.51
C PRO A 7 34.96 -1.99 -5.01
N GLU A 8 35.78 -1.26 -5.76
CA GLU A 8 35.67 -1.15 -7.22
C GLU A 8 35.71 -2.51 -7.93
N SER A 9 36.48 -3.46 -7.40
CA SER A 9 36.54 -4.83 -7.90
C SER A 9 35.18 -5.53 -7.86
N ARG A 10 34.36 -5.29 -6.81
CA ARG A 10 33.00 -5.84 -6.70
C ARG A 10 32.06 -5.21 -7.73
N LEU A 11 32.19 -3.91 -8.00
CA LEU A 11 31.41 -3.23 -9.03
C LEU A 11 31.78 -3.73 -10.44
N SER A 12 33.07 -3.90 -10.71
CA SER A 12 33.58 -4.43 -11.98
C SER A 12 33.11 -5.87 -12.23
N ASP A 13 33.25 -6.76 -11.24
CA ASP A 13 32.77 -8.15 -11.35
C ASP A 13 31.26 -8.23 -11.56
N ALA A 14 30.46 -7.44 -10.81
CA ALA A 14 29.01 -7.41 -10.97
C ALA A 14 28.58 -6.96 -12.38
N ARG A 15 29.23 -5.93 -12.94
CA ARG A 15 28.98 -5.48 -14.32
C ARG A 15 29.38 -6.53 -15.36
N ASN A 16 30.55 -7.15 -15.19
CA ASN A 16 31.03 -8.19 -16.10
C ASN A 16 30.07 -9.39 -16.15
N ARG A 17 29.59 -9.85 -14.98
CA ARG A 17 28.62 -10.94 -14.91
C ARG A 17 27.27 -10.55 -15.53
N ALA A 18 26.77 -9.36 -15.27
CA ALA A 18 25.52 -8.88 -15.88
C ALA A 18 25.61 -8.83 -17.41
N ASN A 19 26.74 -8.37 -17.96
CA ASN A 19 26.98 -8.29 -19.40
C ASN A 19 27.09 -9.64 -20.10
N GLN A 20 27.41 -10.72 -19.37
CA GLN A 20 27.45 -12.08 -19.91
C GLN A 20 26.06 -12.74 -19.98
N MET A 21 25.06 -12.17 -19.30
CA MET A 21 23.68 -12.66 -19.36
C MET A 21 22.95 -12.09 -20.56
N ARG A 22 21.88 -12.77 -20.99
CA ARG A 22 20.98 -12.22 -22.02
C ARG A 22 20.31 -10.96 -21.47
N PRO A 23 20.17 -9.89 -22.27
CA PRO A 23 19.41 -8.71 -21.86
C PRO A 23 17.97 -9.07 -21.53
N VAL A 24 17.49 -8.64 -20.36
CA VAL A 24 16.09 -8.78 -19.96
C VAL A 24 15.54 -7.41 -19.60
N VAL A 25 14.49 -6.98 -20.29
CA VAL A 25 13.74 -5.76 -19.96
C VAL A 25 12.46 -6.19 -19.24
N VAL A 26 12.44 -6.03 -17.93
CA VAL A 26 11.27 -6.32 -17.08
C VAL A 26 10.77 -5.02 -16.48
N GLN A 27 9.45 -4.82 -16.53
CA GLN A 27 8.80 -3.75 -15.80
C GLN A 27 8.38 -4.22 -14.42
N SER A 28 8.66 -3.42 -13.39
CA SER A 28 8.27 -3.71 -12.01
C SER A 28 6.75 -3.85 -11.86
N SER A 29 6.31 -4.69 -10.93
CA SER A 29 4.89 -4.85 -10.59
C SER A 29 4.31 -3.54 -10.02
N GLU A 30 2.99 -3.39 -10.11
CA GLU A 30 2.31 -2.27 -9.44
C GLU A 30 2.52 -2.34 -7.92
N ASP A 31 2.44 -3.55 -7.34
CA ASP A 31 2.69 -3.79 -5.92
C ASP A 31 4.06 -3.29 -5.44
N PHE A 32 5.10 -3.41 -6.27
CA PHE A 32 6.42 -2.86 -5.93
C PHE A 32 6.36 -1.34 -5.74
N TYR A 33 5.68 -0.63 -6.64
CA TYR A 33 5.54 0.82 -6.54
C TYR A 33 4.62 1.23 -5.40
N MET A 34 3.52 0.50 -5.16
CA MET A 34 2.62 0.74 -4.02
C MET A 34 3.35 0.56 -2.69
N ALA A 35 4.10 -0.53 -2.55
CA ALA A 35 4.92 -0.80 -1.39
C ALA A 35 5.97 0.30 -1.18
N LYS A 36 6.69 0.70 -2.24
CA LYS A 36 7.68 1.79 -2.19
C LYS A 36 7.06 3.09 -1.67
N VAL A 37 5.91 3.47 -2.22
CA VAL A 37 5.20 4.70 -1.85
C VAL A 37 4.69 4.61 -0.41
N ARG A 38 4.06 3.50 0.00
CA ARG A 38 3.56 3.32 1.37
C ARG A 38 4.70 3.32 2.39
N SER A 39 5.81 2.63 2.10
CA SER A 39 6.97 2.59 2.98
C SER A 39 7.57 3.98 3.20
N LEU A 40 7.74 4.77 2.13
CA LEU A 40 8.28 6.12 2.23
C LEU A 40 7.30 7.12 2.84
N GLY A 41 6.00 6.91 2.69
CA GLY A 41 4.95 7.80 3.19
C GLY A 41 4.63 7.58 4.67
N MET A 42 4.25 6.34 5.03
CA MET A 42 3.80 6.00 6.39
C MET A 42 4.94 5.76 7.38
N TYR A 43 6.06 5.22 6.91
CA TYR A 43 7.19 4.84 7.77
C TYR A 43 8.40 5.74 7.52
N ASN A 44 8.12 7.03 7.42
CA ASN A 44 9.14 8.02 7.13
C ASN A 44 10.18 8.11 8.27
N SER A 45 11.46 8.23 7.92
CA SER A 45 12.54 8.35 8.89
C SER A 45 13.78 9.00 8.28
N GLY A 46 14.21 10.13 8.85
CA GLY A 46 15.37 10.88 8.34
C GLY A 46 15.23 11.21 6.86
N ARG A 47 16.08 10.62 6.02
CA ARG A 47 16.08 10.82 4.55
C ARG A 47 15.10 9.91 3.79
N ASN A 48 14.51 8.91 4.44
CA ASN A 48 13.52 8.03 3.84
C ASN A 48 12.15 8.69 3.95
N GLN A 49 11.78 9.47 2.94
CA GLN A 49 10.52 10.21 2.91
C GLN A 49 9.90 10.13 1.52
N LEU A 50 8.57 10.13 1.47
CA LEU A 50 7.81 10.28 0.23
C LEU A 50 7.80 11.75 -0.18
N THR A 51 8.61 12.09 -1.17
CA THR A 51 8.74 13.48 -1.67
C THR A 51 7.84 13.74 -2.88
N ASN A 52 7.47 15.01 -3.07
CA ASN A 52 6.73 15.43 -4.26
C ASN A 52 7.52 15.18 -5.55
N ASP A 53 8.84 15.37 -5.53
CA ASP A 53 9.71 15.06 -6.68
C ASP A 53 9.61 13.59 -7.11
N LEU A 54 9.55 12.66 -6.14
CA LEU A 54 9.38 11.24 -6.44
C LEU A 54 8.01 10.96 -7.05
N LEU A 55 6.96 11.55 -6.48
CA LEU A 55 5.59 11.39 -7.00
C LEU A 55 5.45 11.99 -8.41
N ASP A 56 6.07 13.13 -8.67
CA ASP A 56 6.04 13.78 -9.98
C ASP A 56 6.85 13.02 -11.03
N ALA A 57 7.95 12.39 -10.64
CA ALA A 57 8.68 11.47 -11.51
C ALA A 57 7.82 10.25 -11.87
N LEU A 58 7.18 9.62 -10.87
CA LEU A 58 6.29 8.47 -11.09
C LEU A 58 5.07 8.85 -11.94
N ALA A 59 4.51 10.05 -11.76
CA ALA A 59 3.37 10.55 -12.54
C ALA A 59 3.69 10.74 -14.05
N LYS A 60 4.96 10.81 -14.43
CA LYS A 60 5.42 10.87 -15.83
C LYS A 60 5.80 9.49 -16.39
N GLY A 61 5.73 8.45 -15.57
CA GLY A 61 6.10 7.09 -15.92
C GLY A 61 5.00 6.30 -16.61
N ASN A 62 5.10 4.97 -16.55
CA ASN A 62 4.08 4.07 -17.07
C ASN A 62 2.82 4.05 -16.17
N VAL A 63 1.74 3.38 -16.61
CA VAL A 63 0.45 3.36 -15.88
C VAL A 63 0.57 2.90 -14.42
N ARG A 64 1.43 1.92 -14.12
CA ARG A 64 1.65 1.44 -12.74
C ARG A 64 2.31 2.50 -11.87
N GLU A 65 3.26 3.24 -12.43
CA GLU A 65 3.94 4.36 -11.77
C GLU A 65 2.97 5.51 -11.53
N GLN A 66 2.15 5.86 -12.52
CA GLN A 66 1.13 6.89 -12.41
C GLN A 66 0.10 6.58 -11.31
N ARG A 67 -0.37 5.34 -11.25
CA ARG A 67 -1.27 4.88 -10.17
C ARG A 67 -0.63 4.96 -8.81
N ALA A 68 0.64 4.54 -8.69
CA ALA A 68 1.38 4.65 -7.44
C ALA A 68 1.61 6.12 -7.02
N ALA A 69 1.83 7.02 -7.97
CA ALA A 69 1.93 8.45 -7.69
C ALA A 69 0.60 9.00 -7.14
N GLN A 70 -0.52 8.64 -7.76
CA GLN A 70 -1.85 9.04 -7.31
C GLN A 70 -2.19 8.46 -5.92
N TYR A 71 -1.85 7.18 -5.70
CA TYR A 71 -1.95 6.54 -4.39
C TYR A 71 -1.11 7.25 -3.34
N GLY A 72 0.12 7.65 -3.67
CA GLY A 72 1.00 8.40 -2.77
C GLY A 72 0.49 9.79 -2.40
N ARG A 73 -0.14 10.50 -3.35
CA ARG A 73 -0.82 11.77 -3.07
C ARG A 73 -2.02 11.58 -2.15
N ALA A 74 -2.81 10.53 -2.37
CA ALA A 74 -3.90 10.17 -1.46
C ALA A 74 -3.38 9.85 -0.06
N LEU A 75 -2.26 9.12 0.04
CA LEU A 75 -1.59 8.80 1.30
C LEU A 75 -1.14 10.06 2.05
N GLN A 76 -0.44 10.98 1.38
CA GLN A 76 0.00 12.24 1.99
C GLN A 76 -1.19 13.06 2.50
N ALA A 77 -2.27 13.15 1.73
CA ALA A 77 -3.49 13.84 2.16
C ALA A 77 -4.15 13.15 3.37
N MET A 78 -4.17 11.82 3.41
CA MET A 78 -4.71 11.04 4.52
C MET A 78 -3.91 11.25 5.81
N GLU A 79 -2.58 11.19 5.75
CA GLU A 79 -1.68 11.44 6.88
C GLU A 79 -1.82 12.88 7.42
N ALA A 80 -2.10 13.84 6.53
CA ALA A 80 -2.43 15.21 6.89
C ALA A 80 -3.88 15.38 7.41
N SER A 81 -4.63 14.29 7.61
CA SER A 81 -6.05 14.29 7.98
C SER A 81 -6.97 15.03 7.00
N ASN A 82 -6.50 15.32 5.77
CA ASN A 82 -7.32 15.88 4.70
C ASN A 82 -8.06 14.75 3.96
N TYR A 83 -9.02 14.14 4.66
CA TYR A 83 -9.71 12.94 4.19
C TYR A 83 -10.54 13.14 2.92
N ASP A 84 -11.07 14.35 2.68
CA ASP A 84 -11.81 14.64 1.45
C ASP A 84 -10.89 14.69 0.23
N GLU A 85 -9.71 15.30 0.36
CA GLU A 85 -8.69 15.27 -0.68
C GLU A 85 -8.12 13.86 -0.87
N ALA A 86 -7.88 13.12 0.21
CA ALA A 86 -7.43 11.73 0.14
C ALA A 86 -8.44 10.86 -0.64
N ARG A 87 -9.74 11.00 -0.34
CA ARG A 87 -10.82 10.31 -1.06
C ARG A 87 -10.86 10.70 -2.52
N LYS A 88 -10.77 12.00 -2.83
CA LYS A 88 -10.76 12.51 -4.21
C LYS A 88 -9.62 11.91 -5.02
N ASN A 89 -8.42 11.82 -4.44
CA ASN A 89 -7.26 11.22 -5.10
C ASN A 89 -7.38 9.71 -5.24
N LEU A 90 -7.94 9.01 -4.24
CA LEU A 90 -8.07 7.54 -4.27
C LEU A 90 -9.20 7.04 -5.17
N GLN A 91 -10.29 7.81 -5.31
CA GLN A 91 -11.53 7.37 -5.97
C GLN A 91 -11.32 6.84 -7.41
N PRO A 92 -10.52 7.48 -8.29
CA PRO A 92 -10.27 6.93 -9.63
C PRO A 92 -9.58 5.57 -9.60
N LEU A 93 -8.65 5.35 -8.66
CA LEU A 93 -7.96 4.08 -8.49
C LEU A 93 -8.92 2.99 -8.01
N LEU A 94 -9.75 3.30 -7.02
CA LEU A 94 -10.75 2.38 -6.49
C LEU A 94 -11.84 2.05 -7.52
N THR A 95 -12.17 3.00 -8.41
CA THR A 95 -13.13 2.78 -9.50
C THR A 95 -12.54 1.87 -10.58
N ALA A 96 -11.25 2.03 -10.89
CA ALA A 96 -10.55 1.18 -11.85
C ALA A 96 -10.35 -0.25 -11.33
N GLU A 97 -10.05 -0.41 -10.04
CA GLU A 97 -9.76 -1.71 -9.43
C GLU A 97 -10.39 -1.84 -8.04
N ALA A 98 -11.71 -2.05 -8.00
CA ALA A 98 -12.50 -2.09 -6.76
C ALA A 98 -12.10 -3.19 -5.76
N ASN A 99 -11.34 -4.20 -6.20
CA ASN A 99 -10.88 -5.31 -5.35
C ASN A 99 -9.38 -5.24 -5.02
N ASN A 100 -8.67 -4.18 -5.41
CA ASN A 100 -7.25 -4.03 -5.09
C ASN A 100 -7.08 -3.75 -3.58
N ALA A 101 -6.30 -4.60 -2.91
CA ALA A 101 -6.15 -4.56 -1.45
C ALA A 101 -5.49 -3.25 -0.95
N TRP A 102 -4.56 -2.66 -1.71
CA TRP A 102 -3.93 -1.38 -1.36
C TRP A 102 -4.97 -0.26 -1.31
N TYR A 103 -5.89 -0.24 -2.27
CA TYR A 103 -6.92 0.79 -2.36
C TYR A 103 -8.03 0.57 -1.32
N LEU A 104 -8.41 -0.67 -1.08
CA LEU A 104 -9.41 -1.01 -0.05
C LEU A 104 -8.91 -0.70 1.37
N ASP A 105 -7.64 -0.97 1.64
CA ASP A 105 -6.96 -0.62 2.90
C ASP A 105 -7.00 0.89 3.15
N MET A 106 -6.48 1.70 2.22
CA MET A 106 -6.52 3.16 2.36
C MET A 106 -7.95 3.74 2.41
N ALA A 107 -8.88 3.20 1.62
CA ALA A 107 -10.27 3.64 1.67
C ALA A 107 -10.92 3.35 3.04
N THR A 108 -10.48 2.28 3.71
CA THR A 108 -10.89 1.96 5.09
C THR A 108 -10.36 3.03 6.04
N ASP A 109 -9.07 3.33 6.00
CA ASP A 109 -8.45 4.35 6.88
C ASP A 109 -9.11 5.73 6.69
N ILE A 110 -9.38 6.14 5.44
CA ILE A 110 -10.07 7.40 5.13
C ILE A 110 -11.48 7.42 5.75
N ASP A 111 -12.26 6.34 5.61
CA ASP A 111 -13.61 6.27 6.18
C ASP A 111 -13.56 6.30 7.72
N LEU A 112 -12.62 5.58 8.33
CA LEU A 112 -12.46 5.55 9.78
C LEU A 112 -12.04 6.92 10.33
N GLY A 113 -11.13 7.63 9.65
CA GLY A 113 -10.76 9.00 9.98
C GLY A 113 -11.94 9.99 9.93
N GLN A 114 -12.91 9.74 9.04
CA GLN A 114 -14.15 10.52 8.95
C GLN A 114 -15.29 9.99 9.84
N LYS A 115 -15.03 9.03 10.73
CA LYS A 115 -16.04 8.37 11.57
C LYS A 115 -17.16 7.67 10.78
N LYS A 116 -16.85 7.23 9.55
CA LYS A 116 -17.75 6.49 8.65
C LYS A 116 -17.48 4.98 8.70
N ALA A 117 -17.39 4.41 9.91
CA ALA A 117 -17.05 3.00 10.08
C ALA A 117 -18.01 2.04 9.35
N GLN A 118 -19.30 2.38 9.28
CA GLN A 118 -20.28 1.54 8.59
C GLN A 118 -20.04 1.48 7.07
N ASP A 119 -19.57 2.57 6.46
CA ASP A 119 -19.23 2.60 5.03
C ASP A 119 -18.03 1.69 4.74
N ALA A 120 -17.00 1.74 5.60
CA ALA A 120 -15.84 0.86 5.53
C ALA A 120 -16.22 -0.62 5.68
N ILE A 121 -17.03 -0.95 6.69
CA ILE A 121 -17.55 -2.30 6.92
C ILE A 121 -18.28 -2.81 5.68
N ASN A 122 -19.20 -2.00 5.14
CA ASN A 122 -20.00 -2.39 3.97
C ASN A 122 -19.11 -2.64 2.75
N ARG A 123 -18.11 -1.77 2.50
CA ARG A 123 -17.15 -1.96 1.40
C ARG A 123 -16.36 -3.25 1.55
N LEU A 124 -15.76 -3.49 2.71
CA LEU A 124 -14.91 -4.66 2.95
C LEU A 124 -15.70 -5.97 2.92
N LYS A 125 -16.96 -5.99 3.39
CA LYS A 125 -17.84 -7.15 3.25
C LYS A 125 -18.15 -7.50 1.79
N GLY A 126 -18.11 -6.52 0.89
CA GLY A 126 -18.26 -6.71 -0.55
C GLY A 126 -16.99 -7.10 -1.29
N ALA A 127 -15.82 -7.10 -0.63
CA ALA A 127 -14.54 -7.40 -1.28
C ALA A 127 -14.43 -8.89 -1.61
N ARG A 128 -14.09 -9.21 -2.87
CA ARG A 128 -14.04 -10.59 -3.39
C ARG A 128 -13.10 -11.49 -2.57
N ASP A 129 -11.95 -10.95 -2.19
CA ASP A 129 -10.85 -11.72 -1.61
C ASP A 129 -10.84 -11.65 -0.06
N LEU A 130 -11.91 -11.15 0.58
CA LEU A 130 -12.00 -11.01 2.05
C LEU A 130 -11.70 -12.31 2.81
N ARG A 131 -12.11 -13.46 2.27
CA ARG A 131 -11.92 -14.76 2.94
C ARG A 131 -10.48 -15.27 2.90
N THR A 132 -9.68 -14.82 1.94
CA THR A 132 -8.33 -15.32 1.67
C THR A 132 -7.24 -14.29 1.89
N ASN A 133 -7.58 -12.99 1.93
CA ASN A 133 -6.63 -11.91 2.09
C ASN A 133 -6.58 -11.43 3.57
N PRO A 134 -5.47 -11.67 4.30
CA PRO A 134 -5.33 -11.28 5.70
C PRO A 134 -5.40 -9.75 5.91
N VAL A 135 -4.94 -8.95 4.94
CA VAL A 135 -5.01 -7.47 5.02
C VAL A 135 -6.46 -7.02 5.11
N LEU A 136 -7.35 -7.60 4.29
CA LEU A 136 -8.77 -7.24 4.29
C LEU A 136 -9.48 -7.72 5.57
N GLN A 137 -9.07 -8.87 6.12
CA GLN A 137 -9.62 -9.38 7.39
C GLN A 137 -9.27 -8.48 8.56
N LEU A 138 -8.01 -8.04 8.65
CA LEU A 138 -7.57 -7.12 9.70
C LEU A 138 -8.21 -5.74 9.57
N ASN A 139 -8.31 -5.21 8.34
CA ASN A 139 -9.04 -3.97 8.09
C ASN A 139 -10.50 -4.05 8.51
N LEU A 140 -11.18 -5.16 8.21
CA LEU A 140 -12.58 -5.35 8.60
C LEU A 140 -12.73 -5.49 10.11
N ALA A 141 -11.81 -6.19 10.78
CA ALA A 141 -11.80 -6.27 12.24
C ALA A 141 -11.61 -4.89 12.87
N ASN A 142 -10.67 -4.08 12.37
CA ASN A 142 -10.45 -2.71 12.83
C ASN A 142 -11.70 -1.84 12.62
N ALA A 143 -12.33 -1.93 11.44
CA ALA A 143 -13.54 -1.18 11.14
C ALA A 143 -14.71 -1.58 12.06
N TYR A 144 -14.84 -2.86 12.40
CA TYR A 144 -15.81 -3.31 13.41
C TYR A 144 -15.52 -2.72 14.80
N LEU A 145 -14.26 -2.69 15.24
CA LEU A 145 -13.90 -2.08 16.53
C LEU A 145 -14.27 -0.59 16.57
N GLN A 146 -13.86 0.17 15.55
CA GLN A 146 -14.16 1.60 15.46
C GLN A 146 -15.65 1.90 15.28
N GLY A 147 -16.40 0.95 14.70
CA GLY A 147 -17.85 1.01 14.55
C GLY A 147 -18.65 0.53 15.77
N GLY A 148 -18.01 0.25 16.90
CA GLY A 148 -18.70 -0.21 18.12
C GLY A 148 -19.26 -1.64 18.02
N GLN A 149 -18.68 -2.49 17.17
CA GLN A 149 -19.05 -3.88 16.92
C GLN A 149 -17.95 -4.87 17.38
N PRO A 150 -17.54 -4.85 18.67
CA PRO A 150 -16.39 -5.63 19.14
C PRO A 150 -16.60 -7.15 19.07
N GLN A 151 -17.84 -7.63 19.18
CA GLN A 151 -18.14 -9.06 19.08
C GLN A 151 -17.86 -9.62 17.67
N GLN A 152 -18.19 -8.84 16.63
CA GLN A 152 -17.90 -9.16 15.24
C GLN A 152 -16.38 -9.18 15.00
N ALA A 153 -15.68 -8.18 15.54
CA ALA A 153 -14.21 -8.12 15.48
C ALA A 153 -13.57 -9.34 16.15
N ALA A 154 -14.00 -9.70 17.37
CA ALA A 154 -13.48 -10.84 18.11
C ALA A 154 -13.71 -12.16 17.37
N THR A 155 -14.88 -12.36 16.77
CA THR A 155 -15.19 -13.55 15.99
C THR A 155 -14.24 -13.70 14.80
N LEU A 156 -13.96 -12.60 14.09
CA LEU A 156 -13.05 -12.59 12.96
C LEU A 156 -11.60 -12.82 13.40
N LEU A 157 -11.16 -12.12 14.45
CA LEU A 157 -9.80 -12.20 14.97
C LEU A 157 -9.48 -13.57 15.57
N ASN A 158 -10.43 -14.23 16.25
CA ASN A 158 -10.23 -15.60 16.75
C ASN A 158 -9.90 -16.59 15.64
N ARG A 159 -10.56 -16.47 14.47
CA ARG A 159 -10.22 -17.27 13.30
C ARG A 159 -8.86 -16.87 12.74
N TYR A 160 -8.61 -15.57 12.62
CA TYR A 160 -7.38 -15.03 12.07
C TYR A 160 -6.14 -15.53 12.84
N THR A 161 -6.14 -15.39 14.17
CA THR A 161 -5.01 -15.78 15.04
C THR A 161 -4.81 -17.30 15.07
N PHE A 162 -5.89 -18.08 14.90
CA PHE A 162 -5.75 -19.52 14.74
C PHE A 162 -5.06 -19.91 13.42
N SER A 163 -5.36 -19.20 12.33
CA SER A 163 -4.80 -19.46 10.99
C SER A 163 -3.43 -18.83 10.74
N ASN A 164 -3.04 -17.79 11.48
CA ASN A 164 -1.78 -17.06 11.34
C ASN A 164 -1.08 -16.98 12.71
N LYS A 165 -0.37 -18.06 13.10
CA LYS A 165 0.25 -18.19 14.43
C LYS A 165 1.69 -17.68 14.53
N ASP A 166 2.32 -17.45 13.38
CA ASP A 166 3.71 -17.01 13.25
C ASP A 166 3.77 -15.50 13.00
#